data_AF-A0A2N7VHB3-F1
#
_entry.id   AF-A0A2N7VHB3-F1
#
_cell.length_a   1.000
_cell.length_b   1.000
_cell.length_c   1.000
_cell.angle_alpha   90.00
_cell.angle_beta   90.00
_cell.angle_gamma   90.00
#
_symmetry.space_group_name_H-M   'P 1'
#
loop_
_entity.id
_entity.type
_entity.pdbx_description
1 polymer ?
#
loop_
_entity_poly.entity_id
_entity_poly.type
_entity_poly.pdbx_seq_one_letter_code
_entity_poly.pdbx_strand_id
1 'polypeptide(L)' 'MTGSSLTTEALLSKFADLDGSLLLSCEQTAMILGTSLAALDAERKAGTGIPFVKTSDRGTFYYRLGDVRDHLNSARNPKA' A
#
# COMPACT_ATOMS: atom_id res chain seq x y z
N MET A 1 -17.40 11.30 17.53
CA MET A 1 -17.04 11.41 16.11
C MET A 1 -16.85 10.00 15.58
N THR A 2 -17.86 9.44 14.91
CA THR A 2 -17.75 8.11 14.27
C THR A 2 -16.90 8.28 13.02
N GLY A 3 -15.59 8.08 13.13
CA GLY A 3 -14.74 7.91 11.96
C GLY A 3 -15.25 6.69 11.20
N SER A 4 -15.84 6.92 10.04
CA SER A 4 -16.25 5.83 9.16
C SER A 4 -14.99 5.08 8.76
N SER A 5 -14.72 3.93 9.39
CA SER A 5 -13.73 2.99 8.88
C SER A 5 -14.17 2.59 7.48
N LEU A 6 -13.50 3.13 6.47
CA LEU A 6 -13.63 2.66 5.10
C LEU A 6 -13.26 1.17 5.10
N THR A 7 -14.17 0.32 4.67
CA THR A 7 -13.88 -1.10 4.50
C THR A 7 -12.84 -1.26 3.38
N THR A 8 -12.03 -2.33 3.44
CA THR A 8 -11.08 -2.66 2.37
C THR A 8 -11.76 -2.73 0.99
N GLU A 9 -13.01 -3.17 0.93
CA GLU A 9 -13.80 -3.21 -0.30
C GLU A 9 -14.14 -1.82 -0.85
N ALA A 10 -14.50 -0.88 0.03
CA ALA A 10 -14.73 0.51 -0.37
C ALA A 10 -13.45 1.19 -0.85
N LEU A 11 -12.29 0.88 -0.25
CA LEU A 11 -10.99 1.37 -0.69
C LEU A 11 -10.62 0.80 -2.06
N LEU A 12 -10.72 -0.51 -2.25
CA LEU A 12 -10.42 -1.17 -3.51
C LEU A 12 -11.32 -0.67 -4.66
N SER A 13 -12.61 -0.44 -4.38
CA SER A 13 -13.53 0.15 -5.35
C SER A 13 -13.11 1.56 -5.75
N LYS A 14 -12.71 2.42 -4.80
CA LYS A 14 -12.23 3.77 -5.10
C LYS A 14 -10.90 3.78 -5.85
N PHE A 15 -10.03 2.82 -5.56
CA PHE A 15 -8.76 2.70 -6.26
C PHE A 15 -8.90 2.10 -7.65
N ALA A 16 -10.02 1.44 -7.97
CA ALA A 16 -10.30 0.86 -9.27
C ALA A 16 -10.20 1.87 -10.41
N ASP A 17 -10.65 3.09 -10.17
CA ASP A 17 -10.70 4.16 -11.14
C ASP A 17 -9.37 4.95 -11.26
N LEU A 18 -8.38 4.61 -10.44
CA LEU A 18 -7.08 5.28 -10.41
C LEU A 18 -6.01 4.50 -11.17
N ASP A 19 -5.09 5.23 -11.79
CA ASP A 19 -3.93 4.65 -12.46
C ASP A 19 -3.05 3.90 -11.45
N GLY A 20 -2.79 2.61 -11.71
CA GLY A 20 -1.98 1.76 -10.85
C GLY A 20 -0.50 2.17 -10.75
N SER A 21 -0.03 3.01 -11.68
CA SER A 21 1.33 3.56 -11.68
C SER A 21 1.53 4.73 -10.71
N LEU A 22 0.44 5.25 -10.12
CA LEU A 22 0.50 6.31 -9.12
C LEU A 22 1.38 5.89 -7.93
N LEU A 23 2.28 6.80 -7.55
CA LEU A 23 3.20 6.58 -6.45
C LEU A 23 2.59 7.09 -5.13
N LEU A 24 2.52 6.19 -4.16
CA LEU A 24 2.12 6.46 -2.79
C LEU A 24 3.34 6.62 -1.91
N SER A 25 3.29 7.58 -0.99
CA SER A 25 4.29 7.69 0.07
C SER A 25 4.18 6.53 1.05
N CYS A 26 5.23 6.32 1.86
CA CYS A 26 5.19 5.36 2.97
C CYS A 26 4.00 5.63 3.91
N GLU A 27 3.70 6.90 4.21
CA GLU A 27 2.59 7.29 5.09
C GLU A 27 1.23 6.91 4.52
N GLN A 28 1.01 7.22 3.24
CA GLN A 28 -0.23 6.85 2.54
C GLN A 28 -0.40 5.33 2.50
N THR A 29 0.68 4.61 2.19
CA THR A 29 0.68 3.15 2.13
C THR A 29 0.38 2.53 3.50
N ALA A 30 1.01 3.04 4.57
CA ALA A 30 0.77 2.59 5.94
C ALA A 30 -0.69 2.77 6.36
N MET A 31 -1.27 3.93 6.06
CA MET A 31 -2.68 4.20 6.34
C MET A 31 -3.62 3.27 5.57
N ILE A 32 -3.35 3.01 4.30
CA ILE A 32 -4.18 2.14 3.45
C ILE A 32 -4.14 0.69 3.94
N LEU A 33 -2.95 0.20 4.32
CA LEU A 33 -2.75 -1.18 4.78
C LEU A 33 -3.10 -1.37 6.26
N GLY A 34 -3.37 -0.29 7.00
CA GLY A 34 -3.59 -0.34 8.44
C GLY A 34 -2.36 -0.82 9.21
N THR A 35 -1.16 -0.48 8.74
CA THR A 35 0.12 -0.87 9.36
C THR A 35 0.94 0.34 9.80
N SER A 36 2.09 0.12 10.43
CA SER A 36 3.00 1.18 10.85
C SER A 36 4.10 1.44 9.82
N LEU A 37 4.64 2.67 9.80
CA LEU A 37 5.81 3.00 8.98
C LEU A 37 7.03 2.13 9.32
N ALA A 38 7.19 1.78 10.60
CA ALA A 38 8.26 0.91 11.07
C ALA A 38 8.13 -0.51 10.50
N ALA A 39 6.91 -1.05 10.41
CA ALA A 39 6.66 -2.34 9.79
C ALA A 39 6.98 -2.31 8.28
N LEU A 40 6.52 -1.28 7.55
CA LEU A 40 6.85 -1.11 6.14
C LEU A 40 8.36 -0.98 5.90
N ASP A 41 9.07 -0.29 6.79
CA ASP A 41 10.53 -0.17 6.70
C ASP A 41 11.24 -1.49 6.97
N ALA A 42 10.74 -2.28 7.94
CA ALA A 42 11.28 -3.61 8.25
C ALA A 42 11.09 -4.59 7.07
N GLU A 43 9.88 -4.65 6.48
CA GLU A 43 9.60 -5.45 5.29
C GLU A 43 10.52 -5.07 4.12
N ARG A 44 10.67 -3.76 3.88
CA ARG A 44 11.56 -3.25 2.82
C ARG A 44 13.01 -3.67 3.02
N LYS A 45 13.52 -3.56 4.25
CA LYS A 45 14.89 -3.98 4.62
C LYS A 45 15.09 -5.49 4.53
N ALA A 46 14.05 -6.26 4.83
CA ALA A 46 14.04 -7.70 4.67
C ALA A 46 13.88 -8.16 3.21
N GLY A 47 13.54 -7.24 2.28
CA GLY A 47 13.24 -7.58 0.89
C GLY A 47 11.94 -8.36 0.73
N THR A 48 11.01 -8.22 1.69
CA THR A 48 9.71 -8.90 1.70
C THR A 48 8.58 -7.87 1.55
N GLY A 49 7.35 -8.36 1.36
CA GLY A 49 6.16 -7.51 1.29
C GLY A 49 5.94 -6.90 -0.10
N ILE A 50 5.48 -5.65 -0.13
CA ILE A 50 5.03 -4.97 -1.35
C ILE A 50 6.24 -4.40 -2.11
N PRO A 51 6.32 -4.57 -3.44
CA PRO A 51 7.32 -3.90 -4.26
C PRO A 51 7.37 -2.39 -3.99
N PHE A 52 8.58 -1.84 -3.92
CA PHE A 52 8.80 -0.42 -3.69
C PHE A 52 9.63 0.20 -4.81
N VAL A 53 9.38 1.48 -5.06
CA VAL A 53 10.15 2.32 -5.98
C VAL A 53 11.03 3.24 -5.15
N LYS A 54 12.34 3.19 -5.39
CA LYS A 54 13.29 4.15 -4.82
C LYS A 54 13.58 5.21 -5.88
N THR A 55 13.26 6.47 -5.59
CA THR A 55 13.65 7.56 -6.49
C THR A 55 15.04 8.06 -6.12
N SER A 56 15.86 8.32 -7.15
CA SER A 56 17.28 8.63 -7.04
C SER A 56 17.56 9.92 -6.26
N ASP A 57 16.59 10.85 -6.23
CA ASP A 57 16.85 12.23 -5.82
C ASP A 57 16.74 12.49 -4.31
N ARG A 58 16.12 11.59 -3.51
CA ARG A 58 15.85 11.90 -2.08
C ARG A 58 15.95 10.73 -1.12
N GLY A 59 16.37 9.56 -1.58
CA GLY A 59 16.35 8.34 -0.76
C GLY A 59 14.95 7.97 -0.25
N THR A 60 13.91 8.57 -0.83
CA THR A 60 12.51 8.38 -0.45
C THR A 60 11.97 7.16 -1.16
N PHE A 61 11.26 6.33 -0.39
CA PHE A 61 10.63 5.12 -0.89
C PHE A 61 9.15 5.39 -1.17
N TYR A 62 8.69 4.87 -2.30
CA TYR A 62 7.31 4.94 -2.74
C TYR A 62 6.79 3.55 -3.06
N TYR A 63 5.47 3.41 -3.09
CA TYR A 63 4.78 2.17 -3.46
C TYR A 63 3.82 2.48 -4.60
N ARG A 64 3.73 1.60 -5.60
CA ARG A 64 2.75 1.80 -6.67
C ARG A 64 1.38 1.44 -6.14
N LEU A 65 0.37 2.23 -6.48
CA LEU A 65 -1.00 1.97 -6.09
C LEU A 65 -1.46 0.58 -6.53
N GLY A 66 -1.07 0.14 -7.74
CA GLY A 66 -1.38 -1.20 -8.26
C GLY A 66 -0.88 -2.31 -7.32
N ASP A 67 0.40 -2.26 -6.93
CA ASP A 67 1.01 -3.26 -6.04
C ASP A 67 0.31 -3.30 -4.67
N VAL A 68 -0.06 -2.14 -4.13
CA VAL A 68 -0.81 -2.03 -2.87
C VAL A 68 -2.21 -2.63 -2.99
N ARG A 69 -2.91 -2.40 -4.11
CA ARG A 69 -4.23 -3.00 -4.38
C ARG A 69 -4.15 -4.52 -4.48
N ASP A 70 -3.16 -5.02 -5.20
CA ASP A 70 -2.96 -6.46 -5.39
C ASP A 70 -2.63 -7.16 -4.07
N HIS A 71 -1.83 -6.50 -3.22
CA HIS A 71 -1.56 -6.97 -1.87
C HIS A 71 -2.84 -7.07 -1.02
N LEU A 72 -3.68 -6.03 -1.02
CA LEU A 72 -4.97 -6.03 -0.31
C LEU A 72 -5.92 -7.13 -0.84
N ASN A 73 -5.94 -7.37 -2.14
CA ASN A 73 -6.72 -8.44 -2.75
C ASN A 73 -6.21 -9.84 -2.35
N SER A 74 -4.89 -10.03 -2.34
CA SER A 74 -4.25 -11.29 -1.96
C SER A 74 -4.48 -11.61 -0.48
N ALA A 75 -4.43 -10.62 0.40
CA ALA A 75 -4.74 -10.77 1.82
C ALA A 75 -6.20 -11.19 2.07
N ARG A 76 -7.15 -10.78 1.20
CA ARG A 76 -8.54 -11.25 1.24
C ARG A 76 -8.70 -12.69 0.75
N ASN A 77 -7.93 -13.09 -0.25
CA ASN A 77 -8.03 -14.41 -0.89
C ASN A 77 -6.69 -15.19 -0.78
N PRO A 78 -6.36 -15.75 0.40
CA PRO A 78 -5.11 -16.50 0.60
C PRO A 78 -5.05 -17.86 -0.12
N LYS A 79 -5.94 -18.12 -1.10
CA LYS A 79 -6.17 -19.43 -1.74
C LYS A 79 -6.26 -19.40 -3.28
N ALA A 80 -5.70 -18.39 -3.94
CA ALA A 80 -5.53 -18.41 -5.40
C ALA A 80 -4.18 -19.04 -5.78
#